data_AF-A0AB39ASH5-F1
#
_entry.id   AF-A0AB39ASH5-F1
#
_cell.length_a   1.000
_cell.length_b   1.000
_cell.length_c   1.000
_cell.angle_alpha   90.00
_cell.angle_beta   90.00
_cell.angle_gamma   90.00
#
_symmetry.space_group_name_H-M   'P 1'
#
loop_
_entity.id
_entity.type
_entity.pdbx_description
1 polymer ?
#
loop_
_entity_poly.entity_id
_entity_poly.type
_entity_poly.pdbx_seq_one_letter_code
_entity_poly.pdbx_strand_id
1 'polypeptide(L)'
;MNLINCDFQKVAGSKLLKALKKELYLNVGEPFTQLMVRPQKTFEGYQLDPATHAKAQAVLQYFSSFGCPISMLRLGRSLSPMNKFAGSILSDEFAQTYLIYGFRVMHMFKSDFTVRDKLVAYIASVEFRQSSELLLHYIQDKKLDAEAEVIGLALTGIARDGPSILKF
;
A
#
# COMPACT_ATOMS: atom_id res chain seq x y z
N MET A 1 -9.12 -13.84 3.62
CA MET A 1 -9.52 -13.13 2.39
C MET A 1 -8.36 -13.24 1.41
N ASN A 2 -8.46 -14.13 0.42
CA ASN A 2 -7.35 -14.44 -0.50
C ASN A 2 -7.33 -13.42 -1.63
N LEU A 3 -6.39 -12.47 -1.57
CA LEU A 3 -5.96 -11.71 -2.73
C LEU A 3 -5.55 -12.69 -3.85
N ILE A 4 -5.93 -12.37 -5.08
CA ILE A 4 -5.82 -13.22 -6.28
C ILE A 4 -4.41 -13.85 -6.43
N ASN A 5 -4.42 -15.07 -6.97
CA ASN A 5 -3.47 -16.19 -6.82
C ASN A 5 -2.11 -16.05 -7.55
N CYS A 6 -1.48 -14.86 -7.56
CA CYS A 6 -0.13 -14.69 -8.11
C CYS A 6 0.87 -14.32 -7.00
N ASP A 7 1.56 -15.34 -6.49
CA ASP A 7 2.57 -15.20 -5.44
C ASP A 7 3.96 -14.92 -6.04
N PHE A 8 4.37 -13.65 -6.02
CA PHE A 8 5.71 -13.23 -6.39
C PHE A 8 6.69 -13.29 -5.22
N GLN A 9 6.30 -13.73 -4.02
CA GLN A 9 7.23 -13.91 -2.90
C GLN A 9 8.32 -14.92 -3.23
N LYS A 10 8.05 -15.86 -4.14
CA LYS A 10 9.05 -16.79 -4.68
C LYS A 10 10.25 -16.07 -5.32
N VAL A 11 10.07 -14.84 -5.82
CA VAL A 11 11.12 -14.01 -6.42
C VAL A 11 12.09 -13.42 -5.38
N ALA A 12 11.67 -13.32 -4.12
CA ALA A 12 12.50 -12.78 -3.05
C ALA A 12 13.77 -13.61 -2.78
N GLY A 13 13.70 -14.93 -3.03
CA GLY A 13 14.77 -15.87 -2.68
C GLY A 13 14.84 -16.17 -1.18
N SER A 14 15.56 -17.24 -0.82
CA SER A 14 15.56 -17.79 0.55
C SER A 14 16.06 -16.82 1.62
N LYS A 15 17.11 -16.05 1.32
CA LYS A 15 17.67 -15.06 2.26
C LYS A 15 16.66 -13.97 2.63
N LEU A 16 16.02 -13.37 1.63
CA LEU A 16 15.07 -12.28 1.84
C LEU A 16 13.78 -12.78 2.51
N LEU A 17 13.30 -13.98 2.15
CA LEU A 17 12.18 -14.62 2.83
C LEU A 17 12.47 -14.89 4.31
N LYS A 18 13.70 -15.33 4.65
CA LYS A 18 14.10 -15.53 6.04
C LYS A 18 14.10 -14.21 6.81
N ALA A 19 14.57 -13.12 6.21
CA ALA A 19 14.53 -11.78 6.81
C ALA A 19 13.09 -11.29 7.01
N LEU A 20 12.21 -11.45 6.02
CA LEU A 20 10.79 -11.09 6.11
C LEU A 20 10.05 -11.84 7.22
N LYS A 21 10.32 -13.15 7.36
CA LYS A 21 9.80 -13.94 8.47
C LYS A 21 10.33 -13.43 9.81
N LYS A 22 11.63 -13.17 9.91
CA LYS A 22 12.26 -12.67 11.13
C LYS A 22 11.67 -11.33 11.56
N GLU A 23 11.41 -10.41 10.63
CA GLU A 23 10.77 -9.12 10.91
C GLU A 23 9.40 -9.30 11.59
N LEU A 24 8.58 -10.24 11.12
CA LEU A 24 7.30 -10.52 11.78
C LEU A 24 7.51 -11.14 13.18
N TYR A 25 8.43 -12.08 13.31
CA TYR A 25 8.67 -12.77 14.59
C TYR A 25 9.29 -11.87 15.67
N LEU A 26 10.17 -10.94 15.30
CA LEU A 26 10.79 -10.02 16.26
C LEU A 26 9.78 -9.06 16.89
N ASN A 27 8.69 -8.78 16.18
CA ASN A 27 7.66 -7.85 16.62
C ASN A 27 6.45 -8.57 17.27
N VAL A 28 6.59 -9.85 17.65
CA VAL A 28 5.54 -10.67 18.31
C VAL A 28 5.13 -10.14 19.71
N GLY A 29 5.79 -9.08 20.21
CA GLY A 29 5.40 -8.36 21.43
C GLY A 29 4.76 -6.98 21.22
N GLU A 30 4.76 -6.44 19.99
CA GLU A 30 4.03 -5.21 19.67
C GLU A 30 2.57 -5.53 19.34
N PRO A 31 1.61 -4.59 19.55
CA PRO A 31 0.26 -4.78 19.05
C PRO A 31 0.34 -5.10 17.56
N PHE A 32 -0.29 -6.21 17.13
CA PHE A 32 -0.27 -6.69 15.74
C PHE A 32 -0.65 -5.58 14.74
N THR A 33 -1.43 -4.59 15.17
CA THR A 33 -1.82 -3.39 14.42
C THR A 33 -0.63 -2.50 14.05
N GLN A 34 0.39 -2.35 14.91
CA GLN A 34 1.59 -1.56 14.62
C GLN A 34 2.46 -2.17 13.52
N LEU A 35 2.50 -3.50 13.45
CA LEU A 35 3.11 -4.26 12.36
C LEU A 35 2.38 -4.07 11.03
N MET A 36 1.06 -3.88 11.10
CA MET A 36 0.22 -3.64 9.93
C MET A 36 0.38 -2.22 9.36
N VAL A 37 1.10 -1.29 9.99
CA VAL A 37 1.33 0.05 9.41
C VAL A 37 2.83 0.35 9.34
N ARG A 38 3.43 -0.02 8.20
CA ARG A 38 4.88 0.08 7.95
C ARG A 38 5.24 1.24 7.01
N PRO A 39 5.59 2.44 7.52
CA PRO A 39 5.95 3.59 6.69
C PRO A 39 7.33 3.50 6.05
N GLN A 40 8.24 2.65 6.56
CA GLN A 40 9.63 2.58 6.12
C GLN A 40 9.73 2.28 4.62
N LYS A 41 10.57 3.06 3.92
CA LYS A 41 10.73 2.98 2.46
C LYS A 41 11.77 1.96 2.00
N THR A 42 12.48 1.31 2.92
CA THR A 42 13.50 0.32 2.61
C THR A 42 13.31 -0.94 3.42
N PHE A 43 13.81 -2.07 2.92
CA PHE A 43 13.90 -3.33 3.65
C PHE A 43 15.05 -4.17 3.08
N GLU A 44 16.00 -4.59 3.93
CA GLU A 44 17.14 -5.42 3.52
C GLU A 44 17.88 -4.88 2.27
N GLY A 45 18.05 -3.56 2.20
CA GLY A 45 18.71 -2.87 1.07
C GLY A 45 17.85 -2.65 -0.17
N TYR A 46 16.60 -3.12 -0.20
CA TYR A 46 15.66 -2.88 -1.30
C TYR A 46 14.82 -1.62 -1.05
N GLN A 47 14.74 -0.74 -2.05
CA GLN A 47 13.84 0.42 -2.07
C GLN A 47 12.40 -0.03 -2.35
N LEU A 48 11.46 0.37 -1.50
CA LEU A 48 10.05 0.00 -1.54
C LEU A 48 9.14 1.13 -2.06
N ASP A 49 9.67 2.34 -2.21
CA ASP A 49 8.98 3.49 -2.79
C ASP A 49 10.01 4.41 -3.50
N PRO A 50 10.04 4.44 -4.85
CA PRO A 50 9.31 3.54 -5.74
C PRO A 50 9.88 2.11 -5.72
N ALA A 51 9.01 1.10 -5.81
CA ALA A 51 9.40 -0.30 -5.89
C ALA A 51 9.60 -0.74 -7.36
N THR A 52 10.72 -0.33 -7.95
CA THR A 52 11.04 -0.56 -9.37
C THR A 52 11.52 -1.98 -9.69
N HIS A 53 11.78 -2.82 -8.68
CA HIS A 53 12.35 -4.15 -8.82
C HIS A 53 11.41 -5.25 -8.32
N ALA A 54 11.41 -6.40 -8.99
CA ALA A 54 10.58 -7.56 -8.61
C ALA A 54 10.77 -8.01 -7.15
N LYS A 55 11.98 -7.92 -6.59
CA LYS A 55 12.21 -8.24 -5.17
C LYS A 55 11.58 -7.22 -4.21
N ALA A 56 11.57 -5.94 -4.57
CA ALA A 56 10.87 -4.93 -3.79
C ALA A 56 9.35 -5.15 -3.84
N GLN A 57 8.83 -5.52 -5.01
CA GLN A 57 7.41 -5.88 -5.18
C GLN A 57 7.05 -7.13 -4.35
N ALA A 58 7.93 -8.13 -4.29
CA ALA A 58 7.78 -9.31 -3.45
C ALA A 58 7.75 -8.97 -1.94
N VAL A 59 8.62 -8.06 -1.49
CA VAL A 59 8.61 -7.55 -0.11
C VAL A 59 7.29 -6.85 0.20
N LEU A 60 6.83 -5.97 -0.70
CA LEU A 60 5.54 -5.29 -0.52
C LEU A 60 4.37 -6.27 -0.51
N GLN A 61 4.38 -7.30 -1.36
CA GLN A 61 3.35 -8.33 -1.38
C GLN A 61 3.33 -9.13 -0.07
N TYR A 62 4.50 -9.46 0.46
CA TYR A 62 4.61 -10.12 1.76
C TYR A 62 3.91 -9.30 2.85
N PHE A 63 4.28 -8.03 3.05
CA PHE A 63 3.63 -7.19 4.05
C PHE A 63 2.14 -6.95 3.76
N SER A 64 1.75 -6.88 2.48
CA SER A 64 0.34 -6.78 2.08
C SER A 64 -0.47 -8.01 2.50
N SER A 65 0.10 -9.22 2.45
CA SER A 65 -0.59 -10.44 2.93
C SER A 65 -0.84 -10.46 4.43
N PHE A 66 -0.16 -9.61 5.20
CA PHE A 66 -0.41 -9.40 6.62
C PHE A 66 -1.26 -8.15 6.90
N GLY A 67 -1.91 -7.57 5.89
CA GLY A 67 -2.85 -6.47 6.07
C GLY A 67 -2.21 -5.08 6.11
N CYS A 68 -0.99 -4.89 5.59
CA CYS A 68 -0.37 -3.56 5.59
C CYS A 68 -0.90 -2.65 4.47
N PRO A 69 -1.68 -1.58 4.76
CA PRO A 69 -2.27 -0.75 3.72
C PRO A 69 -1.23 0.08 2.96
N ILE A 70 -0.18 0.55 3.64
CA ILE A 70 0.92 1.29 2.98
C ILE A 70 1.62 0.40 1.95
N SER A 71 1.86 -0.87 2.31
CA SER A 71 2.46 -1.83 1.39
C SER A 71 1.54 -2.17 0.23
N MET A 72 0.23 -2.30 0.47
CA MET A 72 -0.76 -2.50 -0.60
C MET A 72 -0.77 -1.32 -1.57
N LEU A 73 -0.79 -0.08 -1.09
CA LEU A 73 -0.81 1.11 -1.94
C LEU A 73 0.48 1.27 -2.76
N ARG A 74 1.65 1.02 -2.13
CA ARG A 74 2.94 1.00 -2.84
C ARG A 74 2.99 -0.11 -3.89
N LEU A 75 2.50 -1.31 -3.55
CA LEU A 75 2.46 -2.44 -4.48
C LEU A 75 1.54 -2.13 -5.66
N GLY A 76 0.34 -1.63 -5.39
CA GLY A 76 -0.62 -1.23 -6.41
C GLY A 76 -0.04 -0.21 -7.39
N ARG A 77 0.62 0.85 -6.87
CA ARG A 77 1.37 1.80 -7.72
C ARG A 77 2.48 1.13 -8.52
N SER A 78 3.25 0.23 -7.93
CA SER A 78 4.35 -0.45 -8.64
C SER A 78 3.88 -1.39 -9.74
N LEU A 79 2.69 -1.98 -9.61
CA LEU A 79 2.15 -2.92 -10.60
C LEU A 79 1.48 -2.21 -11.76
N SER A 80 1.12 -0.93 -11.58
CA SER A 80 0.43 -0.18 -12.62
C SER A 80 1.40 0.20 -13.75
N PRO A 81 1.11 -0.17 -15.02
CA PRO A 81 1.87 0.31 -16.17
C PRO A 81 1.73 1.83 -16.39
N MET A 82 0.74 2.46 -15.75
CA MET A 82 0.49 3.90 -15.83
C MET A 82 1.35 4.73 -14.89
N ASN A 83 1.94 4.08 -13.88
CA ASN A 83 2.80 4.77 -12.93
C ASN A 83 4.18 5.05 -13.55
N LYS A 84 4.65 6.29 -13.46
CA LYS A 84 5.99 6.69 -13.96
C LYS A 84 7.12 5.83 -13.38
N PHE A 85 6.94 5.33 -12.16
CA PHE A 85 7.91 4.49 -11.46
C PHE A 85 7.41 3.06 -11.29
N ALA A 86 6.80 2.52 -12.34
CA ALA A 86 6.34 1.13 -12.36
C ALA A 86 7.50 0.14 -12.12
N GLY A 87 7.15 -1.00 -11.52
CA GLY A 87 8.04 -2.08 -11.20
C GLY A 87 8.34 -3.00 -12.38
N SER A 88 9.12 -4.05 -12.11
CA SER A 88 9.45 -5.04 -13.13
C SER A 88 8.27 -5.97 -13.44
N ILE A 89 7.37 -6.16 -12.47
CA ILE A 89 6.13 -6.91 -12.62
C ILE A 89 5.01 -5.89 -12.82
N LEU A 90 4.21 -6.06 -13.88
CA LEU A 90 3.12 -5.17 -14.24
C LEU A 90 1.80 -5.95 -14.37
N SER A 91 0.72 -5.36 -13.86
CA SER A 91 -0.66 -5.87 -14.02
C SER A 91 -1.64 -4.79 -13.57
N ASP A 92 -2.45 -4.29 -14.50
CA ASP A 92 -3.53 -3.34 -14.17
C ASP A 92 -4.54 -3.94 -13.19
N GLU A 93 -4.93 -5.20 -13.38
CA GLU A 93 -5.88 -5.90 -12.51
C GLU A 93 -5.37 -5.98 -11.07
N PHE A 94 -4.11 -6.39 -10.87
CA PHE A 94 -3.52 -6.43 -9.54
C PHE A 94 -3.28 -5.02 -8.98
N ALA A 95 -2.90 -4.06 -9.82
CA ALA A 95 -2.74 -2.67 -9.40
C ALA A 95 -4.03 -2.12 -8.78
N GLN A 96 -5.14 -2.25 -9.50
CA GLN A 96 -6.47 -1.85 -9.04
C GLN A 96 -6.86 -2.55 -7.75
N THR A 97 -6.67 -3.87 -7.72
CA THR A 97 -6.99 -4.72 -6.56
C THR A 97 -6.25 -4.26 -5.31
N TYR A 98 -4.92 -4.11 -5.38
CA TYR A 98 -4.12 -3.67 -4.25
C TYR A 98 -4.40 -2.22 -3.84
N LEU A 99 -4.68 -1.33 -4.80
CA LEU A 99 -5.08 0.05 -4.49
C LEU A 99 -6.39 0.06 -3.69
N ILE A 100 -7.46 -0.55 -4.21
CA ILE A 100 -8.76 -0.62 -3.53
C ILE A 100 -8.58 -1.19 -2.11
N TYR A 101 -7.92 -2.34 -1.97
CA TYR A 101 -7.74 -2.96 -0.66
C TYR A 101 -6.89 -2.11 0.29
N GLY A 102 -5.83 -1.47 -0.21
CA GLY A 102 -5.02 -0.56 0.60
C GLY A 102 -5.84 0.59 1.17
N PHE A 103 -6.69 1.22 0.35
CA PHE A 103 -7.59 2.28 0.81
C PHE A 103 -8.65 1.76 1.80
N ARG A 104 -9.26 0.59 1.55
CA ARG A 104 -10.24 -0.02 2.47
C ARG A 104 -9.63 -0.32 3.84
N VAL A 105 -8.47 -0.98 3.86
CA VAL A 105 -7.77 -1.31 5.10
C VAL A 105 -7.33 -0.05 5.86
N MET A 106 -6.90 0.99 5.14
CA MET A 106 -6.59 2.28 5.75
C MET A 106 -7.82 2.93 6.38
N HIS A 107 -8.98 2.87 5.70
CA HIS A 107 -10.25 3.35 6.23
C HIS A 107 -10.64 2.59 7.51
N MET A 108 -10.41 1.28 7.57
CA MET A 108 -10.66 0.46 8.78
C MET A 108 -9.78 0.89 9.96
N PHE A 109 -8.51 1.24 9.73
CA PHE A 109 -7.59 1.64 10.80
C PHE A 109 -7.71 3.11 11.24
N LYS A 110 -8.56 3.93 10.61
CA LYS A 110 -8.65 5.37 10.93
C LYS A 110 -8.99 5.64 12.40
N SER A 111 -9.71 4.71 13.04
CA SER A 111 -10.15 4.81 14.44
C SER A 111 -9.23 4.08 15.42
N ASP A 112 -8.17 3.42 14.93
CA ASP A 112 -7.20 2.74 15.78
C ASP A 112 -6.13 3.73 16.26
N PHE A 113 -6.22 4.13 17.52
CA PHE A 113 -5.31 5.08 18.14
C PHE A 113 -3.85 4.61 18.17
N THR A 114 -3.58 3.30 18.09
CA THR A 114 -2.21 2.77 18.14
C THR A 114 -1.41 3.03 16.86
N VAL A 115 -2.10 3.27 15.74
CA VAL A 115 -1.49 3.50 14.42
C VAL A 115 -1.90 4.82 13.77
N ARG A 116 -2.81 5.56 14.40
CA ARG A 116 -3.37 6.81 13.89
C ARG A 116 -2.29 7.79 13.44
N ASP A 117 -1.28 8.06 14.26
CA ASP A 117 -0.25 9.05 13.94
C ASP A 117 0.56 8.65 12.70
N LYS A 118 0.89 7.35 12.57
CA LYS A 118 1.59 6.81 11.39
C LYS A 118 0.73 6.96 10.14
N LEU A 119 -0.58 6.69 10.24
CA LEU A 119 -1.51 6.82 9.12
C LEU A 119 -1.76 8.28 8.74
N VAL A 120 -1.93 9.18 9.70
CA VAL A 120 -2.09 10.62 9.44
C VAL A 120 -0.84 11.18 8.75
N ALA A 121 0.35 10.82 9.22
CA ALA A 121 1.59 11.20 8.57
C ALA A 121 1.69 10.63 7.15
N TYR A 122 1.24 9.40 6.92
CA TYR A 122 1.24 8.79 5.59
C TYR A 122 0.21 9.41 4.64
N ILE A 123 -1.02 9.63 5.09
CA ILE A 123 -2.06 10.38 4.35
C ILE A 123 -1.53 11.77 3.98
N ALA A 124 -0.62 12.30 4.82
CA ALA A 124 0.07 13.54 4.56
C ALA A 124 1.23 13.51 3.58
N SER A 125 1.53 12.38 2.98
CA SER A 125 2.67 12.22 2.10
C SER A 125 2.32 12.39 0.62
N VAL A 126 3.34 12.70 -0.18
CA VAL A 126 3.25 12.65 -1.65
C VAL A 126 2.92 11.24 -2.14
N GLU A 127 3.33 10.19 -1.42
CA GLU A 127 3.04 8.80 -1.78
C GLU A 127 1.53 8.52 -1.77
N PHE A 128 0.84 9.01 -0.74
CA PHE A 128 -0.59 8.84 -0.62
C PHE A 128 -1.34 9.62 -1.70
N ARG A 129 -0.90 10.85 -2.01
CA ARG A 129 -1.42 11.63 -3.13
C ARG A 129 -1.28 10.86 -4.45
N GLN A 130 -0.10 10.35 -4.76
CA GLN A 130 0.14 9.57 -5.99
C GLN A 130 -0.73 8.30 -6.06
N SER A 131 -0.94 7.64 -4.92
CA SER A 131 -1.82 6.46 -4.86
C SER A 131 -3.28 6.84 -5.13
N SER A 132 -3.68 8.01 -4.64
CA SER A 132 -5.02 8.56 -4.81
C SER A 132 -5.28 8.98 -6.26
N GLU A 133 -4.36 9.72 -6.86
CA GLU A 133 -4.42 10.12 -8.28
C GLU A 133 -4.55 8.89 -9.19
N LEU A 134 -3.72 7.87 -8.95
CA LEU A 134 -3.76 6.64 -9.74
C LEU A 134 -5.08 5.87 -9.57
N LEU A 135 -5.60 5.75 -8.35
CA LEU A 135 -6.89 5.09 -8.13
C LEU A 135 -8.05 5.85 -8.81
N LEU A 136 -8.09 7.18 -8.67
CA LEU A 136 -9.12 8.01 -9.29
C LEU A 136 -9.07 7.91 -10.81
N HIS A 137 -7.87 7.85 -11.38
CA HIS A 137 -7.70 7.56 -12.80
C HIS A 137 -8.28 6.20 -13.19
N TYR A 138 -8.06 5.14 -12.40
CA TYR A 138 -8.70 3.84 -12.67
C TYR A 138 -10.23 3.89 -12.61
N ILE A 139 -10.79 4.63 -11.63
CA ILE A 139 -12.24 4.80 -11.50
C ILE A 139 -12.81 5.52 -12.74
N GLN A 140 -12.18 6.61 -13.16
CA GLN A 140 -12.66 7.45 -14.27
C GLN A 140 -12.47 6.75 -15.63
N ASP A 141 -11.25 6.31 -15.93
CA ASP A 141 -10.89 5.88 -17.29
C ASP A 141 -11.10 4.39 -17.52
N LYS A 142 -10.98 3.56 -16.47
CA LYS A 142 -11.19 2.11 -16.57
C LYS A 142 -12.55 1.66 -16.04
N LYS A 143 -13.41 2.60 -15.63
CA LYS A 143 -14.74 2.33 -15.05
C LYS A 143 -14.67 1.33 -13.89
N LEU A 144 -13.67 1.50 -13.04
CA LEU A 144 -13.50 0.67 -11.86
C LEU A 144 -14.55 1.04 -10.81
N ASP A 145 -15.39 0.08 -10.43
CA ASP A 145 -16.32 0.24 -9.33
C ASP A 145 -15.56 0.23 -7.99
N ALA A 146 -15.74 1.28 -7.19
CA ALA A 146 -15.14 1.41 -5.87
C ALA A 146 -16.17 1.93 -4.86
N GLU A 147 -16.03 1.51 -3.60
CA GLU A 147 -16.92 1.93 -2.51
C GLU A 147 -16.75 3.43 -2.21
N ALA A 148 -17.85 4.09 -1.81
CA ALA A 148 -17.85 5.54 -1.57
C ALA A 148 -16.80 5.97 -0.51
N GLU A 149 -16.53 5.13 0.49
CA GLU A 149 -15.49 5.38 1.49
C GLU A 149 -14.07 5.33 0.92
N VAL A 150 -13.81 4.44 -0.04
CA VAL A 150 -12.53 4.33 -0.75
C VAL A 150 -12.33 5.56 -1.63
N ILE A 151 -13.37 5.95 -2.38
CA ILE A 151 -13.37 7.15 -3.21
C ILE A 151 -13.14 8.38 -2.33
N GLY A 152 -13.91 8.51 -1.24
CA GLY A 152 -13.79 9.63 -0.31
C GLY A 152 -12.38 9.74 0.27
N LEU A 153 -11.78 8.63 0.68
CA LEU A 153 -10.41 8.62 1.20
C LEU A 153 -9.39 9.01 0.13
N ALA A 154 -9.52 8.52 -1.11
CA ALA A 154 -8.66 8.94 -2.22
C ALA A 154 -8.81 10.45 -2.51
N LEU A 155 -10.02 10.98 -2.47
CA LEU A 155 -10.27 12.42 -2.65
C LEU A 155 -9.53 13.27 -1.60
N THR A 156 -9.34 12.77 -0.37
CA THR A 156 -8.53 13.48 0.64
C THR A 156 -7.06 13.66 0.25
N GLY A 157 -6.51 12.74 -0.54
CA GLY A 157 -5.12 12.81 -1.01
C GLY A 157 -4.88 13.92 -2.04
N ILE A 158 -5.92 14.25 -2.82
CA ILE A 158 -5.87 15.27 -3.88
C ILE A 158 -6.34 16.66 -3.41
N ALA A 159 -7.11 16.75 -2.32
CA ALA A 159 -7.70 18.01 -1.83
C ALA A 159 -6.71 18.99 -1.15
N ARG A 160 -5.40 18.75 -1.23
CA ARG A 160 -4.37 19.45 -0.44
C ARG A 160 -4.02 20.88 -0.87
N ASP A 161 -4.69 21.40 -1.90
CA ASP A 161 -4.67 22.83 -2.24
C ASP A 161 -5.95 23.58 -1.81
N GLY A 162 -6.81 22.95 -0.98
CA GLY A 162 -8.02 23.54 -0.41
C GLY A 162 -8.11 23.40 1.12
N PRO A 163 -8.88 24.25 1.82
CA PRO A 163 -8.89 24.32 3.27
C PRO A 163 -9.33 22.99 3.89
N SER A 164 -8.46 22.46 4.76
CA SER A 164 -8.62 21.30 5.66
C SER A 164 -10.03 20.70 5.74
N ILE A 165 -10.29 19.65 4.95
CA ILE A 165 -11.50 18.80 5.06
C ILE A 165 -11.33 17.71 6.15
N LEU A 166 -10.29 17.81 6.99
CA LEU A 166 -10.24 17.05 8.24
C LEU A 166 -10.92 17.86 9.35
N LYS A 167 -12.23 18.04 9.23
CA LYS A 167 -13.10 18.19 10.39
C LYS A 167 -13.79 16.83 10.58
N PHE A 168 -13.22 16.04 11.48
CA PHE A 168 -13.90 14.91 12.10
C PHE A 168 -14.59 15.41 13.37
#